data_AF-A0A9Q0P1T5-F1
#
_entry.id   AF-A0A9Q0P1T5-F1
#
_cell.length_a   1.000
_cell.length_b   1.000
_cell.length_c   1.000
_cell.angle_alpha   90.00
_cell.angle_beta   90.00
_cell.angle_gamma   90.00
#
_symmetry.space_group_name_H-M   'P 1'
#
loop_
_entity.id
_entity.type
_entity.pdbx_description
1 polymer ?
#
loop_
_entity_poly.entity_id
_entity_poly.type
_entity_poly.pdbx_seq_one_letter_code
_entity_poly.pdbx_strand_id
1 'polypeptide(L)'
;MTSTFTDLSLLRPTIPSLIPSSFSKFTTYRSFKLCCSLTEGSATFLPFKLNGEAQSSAGYSATADCVIVGGGISGLCIAQALATNHRDVAPNVIVTEARDCVGGNITTLERDGYLWEEGPNSSQPSDPMLTMVVDSGLKEDSVRGSNAPRFVLWDGKLRPVPGKPTYLTFFYLMSTGGKLRAGFGALGLRPPPPGHEEPVEEFVRRNLGDEYTGVYAGDPSKISMKAAFGKVWNLEQTGGSIIGGTFKTIQERSKNPKPPRDPNLAGVFQHPKGQTVGSFRKGLAMLPDAIATRLGSNLKLFWKLSSIIKLENGGAIYSSSLFPDRAPSGRILLLNYVGGATSSGTVYKVRKLKKH
;
A
#
# COMPACT_ATOMS: atom_id res chain seq x y z
N MET A 1 -24.57 29.68 -32.25
CA MET A 1 -24.22 28.75 -33.34
C MET A 1 -23.03 27.93 -32.86
N THR A 2 -23.22 26.88 -32.07
CA THR A 2 -23.49 25.46 -32.46
C THR A 2 -22.41 24.84 -33.33
N SER A 3 -21.53 24.06 -32.70
CA SER A 3 -21.15 22.68 -33.05
C SER A 3 -20.11 22.20 -32.02
N THR A 4 -20.01 20.97 -31.53
CA THR A 4 -20.93 19.85 -31.27
C THR A 4 -20.11 18.91 -30.39
N PHE A 5 -20.73 18.38 -29.33
CA PHE A 5 -20.19 17.32 -28.47
C PHE A 5 -19.65 16.14 -29.30
N THR A 6 -18.44 15.68 -28.99
CA THR A 6 -17.98 14.34 -29.38
C THR A 6 -18.26 13.36 -28.26
N ASP A 7 -18.85 12.24 -28.68
CA ASP A 7 -19.54 11.21 -27.93
C ASP A 7 -18.64 10.43 -26.96
N LEU A 8 -19.09 10.30 -25.70
CA LEU A 8 -18.44 9.53 -24.62
C LEU A 8 -19.00 8.10 -24.49
N SER A 9 -19.72 7.61 -25.50
CA SER A 9 -20.35 6.27 -25.49
C SER A 9 -19.37 5.08 -25.52
N LEU A 10 -18.07 5.29 -25.75
CA LEU A 10 -17.07 4.20 -25.86
C LEU A 10 -16.41 3.75 -24.54
N LEU A 11 -16.85 4.27 -23.38
CA LEU A 11 -16.31 3.89 -22.06
C LEU A 11 -17.24 3.01 -21.21
N ARG A 12 -18.33 2.48 -21.78
CA ARG A 12 -19.17 1.48 -21.07
C ARG A 12 -18.89 0.08 -21.59
N PRO A 13 -18.43 -0.86 -20.74
CA PRO A 13 -18.54 -2.27 -21.08
C PRO A 13 -20.02 -2.67 -21.08
N THR A 14 -20.57 -2.95 -22.26
CA THR A 14 -21.85 -3.65 -22.41
C THR A 14 -21.69 -5.08 -21.89
N ILE A 15 -22.42 -5.42 -20.83
CA ILE A 15 -22.56 -6.79 -20.34
C ILE A 15 -23.66 -7.46 -21.15
N PRO A 16 -23.40 -8.52 -21.95
CA PRO A 16 -24.46 -9.35 -22.46
C PRO A 16 -24.90 -10.30 -21.35
N SER A 17 -26.13 -10.10 -20.87
CA SER A 17 -26.87 -11.09 -20.09
C SER A 17 -27.14 -12.31 -20.97
N LEU A 18 -26.58 -13.48 -20.65
CA LEU A 18 -27.08 -14.79 -21.09
C LEU A 18 -26.51 -15.87 -20.16
N ILE A 19 -27.35 -16.39 -19.27
CA ILE A 19 -27.19 -17.73 -18.68
C ILE A 19 -27.75 -18.70 -19.73
N PRO A 20 -27.03 -19.78 -20.06
CA PRO A 20 -27.56 -21.09 -19.71
C PRO A 20 -26.53 -22.03 -19.10
N SER A 21 -27.06 -22.85 -18.19
CA SER A 21 -26.51 -24.06 -17.59
C SER A 21 -25.97 -25.08 -18.61
N SER A 22 -24.80 -25.66 -18.37
CA SER A 22 -24.54 -27.11 -18.46
C SER A 22 -23.07 -27.46 -18.17
N PHE A 23 -22.86 -28.62 -17.56
CA PHE A 23 -21.60 -29.28 -17.25
C PHE A 23 -20.74 -29.62 -18.49
N SER A 24 -19.41 -29.50 -18.40
CA SER A 24 -18.45 -30.63 -18.30
C SER A 24 -17.03 -30.24 -18.74
N LYS A 25 -16.09 -31.10 -18.32
CA LYS A 25 -14.62 -30.94 -18.26
C LYS A 25 -13.94 -30.71 -19.62
N PHE A 26 -12.90 -29.88 -19.59
CA PHE A 26 -11.50 -30.13 -20.02
C PHE A 26 -10.88 -28.80 -20.46
N THR A 27 -9.77 -28.40 -19.85
CA THR A 27 -8.84 -27.48 -20.52
C THR A 27 -7.44 -27.65 -19.96
N THR A 28 -6.56 -28.01 -20.88
CA THR A 28 -5.11 -28.16 -20.78
C THR A 28 -4.47 -26.84 -20.34
N TYR A 29 -3.70 -26.86 -19.25
CA TYR A 29 -2.87 -25.71 -18.87
C TYR A 29 -1.71 -25.56 -19.86
N ARG A 30 -1.80 -24.58 -20.76
CA ARG A 30 -0.62 -24.10 -21.50
C ARG A 30 0.22 -23.25 -20.53
N SER A 31 1.49 -23.63 -20.35
CA SER A 31 2.50 -22.78 -19.71
C SER A 31 2.73 -21.54 -20.56
N PHE A 32 2.63 -20.35 -19.96
CA PHE A 32 2.89 -19.07 -20.60
C PHE A 32 4.18 -18.45 -20.05
N LYS A 33 5.00 -17.88 -20.92
CA LYS A 33 6.25 -17.17 -20.58
C LYS A 33 6.09 -15.70 -20.98
N LEU A 34 6.38 -14.76 -20.07
CA LEU A 34 6.51 -13.34 -20.39
C LEU A 34 8.01 -12.98 -20.56
N CYS A 35 8.29 -11.84 -21.20
CA CYS A 35 9.65 -11.36 -21.47
C CYS A 35 9.73 -9.82 -21.42
N CYS A 36 10.89 -9.27 -21.03
CA CYS A 36 11.16 -7.82 -20.87
C CYS A 36 12.66 -7.53 -21.01
N SER A 37 13.16 -6.92 -22.07
CA SER A 37 14.61 -6.77 -22.28
C SER A 37 15.32 -5.67 -21.46
N LEU A 38 16.36 -6.06 -20.76
CA LEU A 38 17.36 -5.15 -20.20
C LEU A 38 18.47 -4.96 -21.22
N THR A 39 18.80 -3.71 -21.55
CA THR A 39 20.00 -3.40 -22.34
C THR A 39 21.09 -2.87 -21.42
N GLU A 40 22.17 -3.62 -21.23
CA GLU A 40 23.41 -3.09 -20.64
C GLU A 40 24.33 -2.56 -21.76
N GLY A 41 24.83 -1.34 -21.60
CA GLY A 41 25.81 -0.79 -22.54
C GLY A 41 26.14 0.67 -22.28
N SER A 42 27.32 0.91 -21.71
CA SER A 42 28.07 2.15 -21.91
C SER A 42 28.55 2.16 -23.35
N ALA A 43 27.89 2.92 -24.23
CA ALA A 43 28.41 3.20 -25.57
C ALA A 43 28.22 4.69 -25.86
N THR A 44 29.32 5.41 -25.77
CA THR A 44 29.45 6.80 -26.24
C THR A 44 29.57 6.75 -27.75
N PHE A 45 28.55 7.07 -28.56
CA PHE A 45 28.78 7.38 -29.98
C PHE A 45 27.78 8.39 -30.56
N LEU A 46 28.37 9.27 -31.38
CA LEU A 46 27.87 10.41 -32.15
C LEU A 46 26.76 10.04 -33.16
N PRO A 47 26.02 11.03 -33.71
CA PRO A 47 24.84 10.75 -34.53
C PRO A 47 25.26 10.25 -35.92
N PHE A 48 24.79 9.08 -36.33
CA PHE A 48 24.94 8.60 -37.71
C PHE A 48 23.57 8.32 -38.36
N LYS A 49 23.48 8.75 -39.62
CA LYS A 49 22.29 8.78 -40.48
C LYS A 49 21.78 7.38 -40.82
N LEU A 50 20.45 7.29 -40.96
CA LEU A 50 19.71 6.17 -41.54
C LEU A 50 20.15 5.91 -42.98
N ASN A 51 20.68 4.73 -43.26
CA ASN A 51 20.44 3.93 -44.46
C ASN A 51 21.13 2.56 -44.36
N GLY A 52 20.38 1.49 -44.62
CA GLY A 52 20.88 0.19 -45.06
C GLY A 52 21.39 -0.77 -43.98
N GLU A 53 20.72 -1.92 -43.89
CA GLU A 53 21.22 -3.22 -43.39
C GLU A 53 21.80 -3.26 -41.96
N ALA A 54 20.94 -3.60 -41.00
CA ALA A 54 21.34 -3.85 -39.62
C ALA A 54 22.03 -5.22 -39.49
N GLN A 55 23.37 -5.21 -39.55
CA GLN A 55 24.19 -6.28 -38.97
C GLN A 55 24.01 -6.32 -37.44
N SER A 56 23.86 -7.53 -36.93
CA SER A 56 23.59 -7.89 -35.53
C SER A 56 24.75 -7.54 -34.59
N SER A 57 24.63 -6.46 -33.82
CA SER A 57 25.37 -6.31 -32.57
C SER A 57 24.63 -7.06 -31.46
N ALA A 58 25.17 -8.20 -31.03
CA ALA A 58 24.65 -9.02 -29.95
C ALA A 58 24.73 -8.29 -28.59
N GLY A 59 23.81 -7.36 -28.34
CA GLY A 59 23.56 -6.80 -27.02
C GLY A 59 22.73 -7.80 -26.22
N TYR A 60 23.27 -8.32 -25.12
CA TYR A 60 22.53 -9.19 -24.21
C TYR A 60 21.26 -8.47 -23.74
N SER A 61 20.12 -8.95 -24.21
CA SER A 61 18.77 -8.49 -23.86
C SER A 61 18.22 -9.44 -22.80
N ALA A 62 18.39 -9.13 -21.51
CA ALA A 62 17.87 -10.01 -20.45
C ALA A 62 16.37 -9.80 -20.30
N THR A 63 15.55 -10.83 -20.54
CA THR A 63 14.08 -10.76 -20.57
C THR A 63 13.42 -11.05 -19.21
N ALA A 64 12.61 -10.15 -18.63
CA ALA A 64 11.83 -10.36 -17.39
C ALA A 64 10.30 -10.46 -17.58
N ASP A 65 9.60 -11.14 -16.67
CA ASP A 65 8.14 -11.21 -16.69
C ASP A 65 7.48 -9.99 -16.03
N CYS A 66 8.12 -9.45 -14.99
CA CYS A 66 7.66 -8.29 -14.25
C CYS A 66 8.85 -7.42 -13.84
N VAL A 67 8.72 -6.10 -14.01
CA VAL A 67 9.69 -5.13 -13.48
C VAL A 67 9.01 -4.27 -12.43
N ILE A 68 9.54 -4.32 -11.22
CA ILE A 68 9.13 -3.48 -10.09
C ILE A 68 10.08 -2.30 -10.01
N VAL A 69 9.52 -1.09 -10.00
CA VAL A 69 10.29 0.15 -9.95
C VAL A 69 10.18 0.75 -8.55
N GLY A 70 11.30 0.78 -7.85
CA GLY A 70 11.43 1.17 -6.45
C GLY A 70 11.70 -0.03 -5.54
N GLY A 71 12.83 0.00 -4.85
CA GLY A 71 13.26 -0.94 -3.81
C GLY A 71 12.82 -0.52 -2.39
N GLY A 72 11.76 0.28 -2.27
CA GLY A 72 11.09 0.54 -1.00
C GLY A 72 10.29 -0.67 -0.51
N ILE A 73 9.81 -0.63 0.74
CA ILE A 73 9.08 -1.76 1.35
C ILE A 73 7.90 -2.24 0.50
N SER A 74 7.16 -1.35 -0.16
CA SER A 74 6.06 -1.72 -1.05
C SER A 74 6.53 -2.56 -2.25
N GLY A 75 7.58 -2.12 -2.94
CA GLY A 75 8.13 -2.85 -4.09
C GLY A 75 8.74 -4.19 -3.69
N LEU A 76 9.46 -4.21 -2.55
CA LEU A 76 10.05 -5.44 -2.01
C LEU A 76 9.00 -6.47 -1.59
N CYS A 77 7.92 -6.05 -0.90
CA CYS A 77 6.83 -6.97 -0.56
C CYS A 77 6.13 -7.52 -1.80
N ILE A 78 5.94 -6.72 -2.86
CA ILE A 78 5.41 -7.21 -4.14
C ILE A 78 6.36 -8.26 -4.73
N ALA A 79 7.65 -7.97 -4.77
CA ALA A 79 8.66 -8.88 -5.31
C ALA A 79 8.71 -10.20 -4.53
N GLN A 80 8.65 -10.13 -3.20
CA GLN A 80 8.60 -11.30 -2.33
C GLN A 80 7.34 -12.13 -2.58
N ALA A 81 6.17 -11.50 -2.57
CA ALA A 81 4.90 -12.19 -2.80
C ALA A 81 4.83 -12.88 -4.17
N LEU A 82 5.38 -12.24 -5.23
CA LEU A 82 5.51 -12.86 -6.54
C LEU A 82 6.50 -14.03 -6.53
N ALA A 83 7.63 -13.90 -5.83
CA ALA A 83 8.63 -14.95 -5.76
C ALA A 83 8.18 -16.17 -4.93
N THR A 84 7.34 -15.98 -3.91
CA THR A 84 6.90 -17.05 -2.98
C THR A 84 5.55 -17.66 -3.38
N ASN A 85 4.52 -16.84 -3.55
CA ASN A 85 3.13 -17.31 -3.64
C ASN A 85 2.56 -17.27 -5.07
N HIS A 86 3.20 -16.54 -5.98
CA HIS A 86 2.70 -16.31 -7.34
C HIS A 86 3.78 -16.50 -8.40
N ARG A 87 4.69 -17.45 -8.17
CA ARG A 87 5.83 -17.72 -9.06
C ARG A 87 5.40 -18.18 -10.45
N ASP A 88 4.24 -18.80 -10.55
CA ASP A 88 3.59 -19.19 -11.80
C ASP A 88 3.12 -17.99 -12.64
N VAL A 89 2.80 -16.86 -11.99
CA VAL A 89 2.34 -15.63 -12.66
C VAL A 89 3.49 -14.82 -13.24
N ALA A 90 4.60 -14.71 -12.50
CA ALA A 90 5.79 -13.98 -12.93
C ALA A 90 7.07 -14.71 -12.48
N PRO A 91 7.55 -15.71 -13.25
CA PRO A 91 8.73 -16.50 -12.89
C PRO A 91 10.03 -15.69 -12.77
N ASN A 92 10.18 -14.63 -13.57
CA ASN A 92 11.33 -13.73 -13.60
C ASN A 92 10.90 -12.30 -13.22
N VAL A 93 10.99 -11.99 -11.93
CA VAL A 93 10.75 -10.64 -11.39
C VAL A 93 12.07 -9.93 -11.23
N ILE A 94 12.14 -8.68 -11.70
CA ILE A 94 13.28 -7.80 -11.48
C ILE A 94 12.82 -6.58 -10.68
N VAL A 95 13.57 -6.22 -9.63
CA VAL A 95 13.37 -4.99 -8.87
C VAL A 95 14.46 -4.00 -9.25
N THR A 96 14.09 -2.77 -9.54
CA THR A 96 15.03 -1.67 -9.81
C THR A 96 14.91 -0.62 -8.71
N GLU A 97 16.04 -0.14 -8.22
CA GLU A 97 16.11 0.91 -7.20
C GLU A 97 17.13 1.95 -7.63
N ALA A 98 16.76 3.23 -7.53
CA ALA A 98 17.59 4.33 -7.99
C ALA A 98 18.79 4.58 -7.07
N ARG A 99 18.66 4.29 -5.77
CA ARG A 99 19.71 4.43 -4.76
C ARG A 99 20.62 3.21 -4.71
N ASP A 100 21.66 3.33 -3.90
CA ASP A 100 22.61 2.28 -3.53
C ASP A 100 22.09 1.34 -2.44
N CYS A 101 20.90 1.61 -1.92
CA CYS A 101 20.28 0.86 -0.83
C CYS A 101 18.77 0.69 -1.05
N VAL A 102 18.22 -0.37 -0.45
CA VAL A 102 16.78 -0.64 -0.41
C VAL A 102 16.11 0.07 0.78
N GLY A 103 14.83 -0.23 1.03
CA GLY A 103 14.09 0.20 2.22
C GLY A 103 13.23 1.45 2.01
N GLY A 104 13.54 2.28 1.01
CA GLY A 104 12.79 3.51 0.74
C GLY A 104 12.90 4.48 1.91
N ASN A 105 11.78 4.77 2.57
CA ASN A 105 11.73 5.62 3.76
C ASN A 105 12.16 4.89 5.04
N ILE A 106 12.33 3.57 5.00
CA ILE A 106 12.87 2.80 6.13
C ILE A 106 14.38 3.01 6.16
N THR A 107 14.88 3.61 7.24
CA THR A 107 16.30 3.89 7.43
C THR A 107 16.63 3.72 8.89
N THR A 108 17.39 2.67 9.20
CA THR A 108 17.89 2.37 10.53
C THR A 108 19.37 2.68 10.57
N LEU A 109 19.83 3.40 11.60
CA LEU A 109 21.24 3.70 11.83
C LEU A 109 21.69 3.15 13.17
N GLU A 110 22.93 2.66 13.20
CA GLU A 110 23.62 2.22 14.40
C GLU A 110 24.94 2.99 14.53
N ARG A 111 25.10 3.74 15.62
CA ARG A 111 26.33 4.52 15.90
C ARG A 111 26.48 4.74 17.40
N ASP A 112 27.71 4.67 17.89
CA ASP A 112 28.06 4.96 19.30
C ASP A 112 27.25 4.12 20.32
N GLY A 113 26.87 2.89 19.95
CA GLY A 113 26.03 2.00 20.78
C GLY A 113 24.54 2.33 20.76
N TYR A 114 24.11 3.32 19.96
CA TYR A 114 22.71 3.66 19.76
C TYR A 114 22.19 3.10 18.44
N LEU A 115 20.96 2.61 18.47
CA LEU A 115 20.18 2.19 17.31
C LEU A 115 18.95 3.10 17.21
N TRP A 116 18.76 3.77 16.07
CA TRP A 116 17.60 4.61 15.85
C TRP A 116 17.09 4.54 14.41
N GLU A 117 15.88 5.06 14.21
CA GLU A 117 15.20 5.09 12.93
C GLU A 117 15.09 6.55 12.47
N GLU A 118 15.53 6.84 11.25
CA GLU A 118 15.39 8.16 10.63
C GLU A 118 14.06 8.33 9.87
N GLY A 119 13.30 7.25 9.72
CA GLY A 119 11.99 7.24 9.08
C GLY A 119 10.90 6.66 9.99
N PRO A 120 10.17 5.60 9.57
CA PRO A 120 9.21 4.95 10.45
C PRO A 120 9.95 4.28 11.62
N ASN A 121 9.40 4.39 12.82
CA ASN A 121 10.03 3.83 14.03
C ASN A 121 9.45 2.46 14.43
N SER A 122 8.19 2.20 14.07
CA SER A 122 7.54 0.94 14.39
C SER A 122 6.40 0.65 13.41
N SER A 123 5.95 -0.59 13.41
CA SER A 123 4.84 -1.07 12.57
C SER A 123 3.73 -1.65 13.43
N GLN A 124 2.48 -1.45 13.01
CA GLN A 124 1.35 -2.14 13.63
C GLN A 124 1.19 -3.51 12.95
N PRO A 125 1.23 -4.62 13.71
CA PRO A 125 1.15 -5.95 13.12
C PRO A 125 -0.21 -6.17 12.46
N SER A 126 -0.16 -6.63 11.21
CA SER A 126 -1.32 -7.09 10.44
C SER A 126 -0.96 -8.41 9.77
N ASP A 127 -1.94 -9.25 9.46
CA ASP A 127 -1.68 -10.59 8.89
C ASP A 127 -0.81 -10.52 7.62
N PRO A 128 -1.06 -9.63 6.63
CA PRO A 128 -0.19 -9.49 5.47
C PRO A 128 1.25 -9.10 5.84
N MET A 129 1.42 -8.20 6.80
CA MET A 129 2.75 -7.81 7.27
C MET A 129 3.46 -8.98 7.97
N LEU A 130 2.75 -9.76 8.80
CA LEU A 130 3.35 -10.90 9.49
C LEU A 130 3.72 -12.01 8.49
N THR A 131 2.93 -12.20 7.44
CA THR A 131 3.29 -13.12 6.34
C THR A 131 4.62 -12.71 5.71
N MET A 132 4.83 -11.43 5.39
CA MET A 132 6.11 -10.95 4.83
C MET A 132 7.29 -11.15 5.81
N VAL A 133 7.06 -10.98 7.12
CA VAL A 133 8.07 -11.25 8.16
C VAL A 133 8.43 -12.74 8.22
N VAL A 134 7.44 -13.62 8.17
CA VAL A 134 7.68 -15.07 8.17
C VAL A 134 8.38 -15.50 6.88
N ASP A 135 7.89 -15.06 5.73
CA ASP A 135 8.45 -15.38 4.40
C ASP A 135 9.87 -14.85 4.22
N SER A 136 10.23 -13.77 4.93
CA SER A 136 11.60 -13.22 4.92
C SER A 136 12.52 -13.95 5.90
N GLY A 137 11.98 -14.77 6.80
CA GLY A 137 12.74 -15.52 7.81
C GLY A 137 13.01 -14.73 9.10
N LEU A 138 12.32 -13.61 9.33
CA LEU A 138 12.56 -12.69 10.45
C LEU A 138 11.62 -12.91 11.64
N LYS A 139 11.00 -14.09 11.72
CA LYS A 139 10.04 -14.44 12.77
C LYS A 139 10.64 -14.28 14.17
N GLU A 140 11.85 -14.79 14.39
CA GLU A 140 12.53 -14.79 15.70
C GLU A 140 13.25 -13.47 16.04
N ASP A 141 13.41 -12.60 15.03
CA ASP A 141 14.00 -11.26 15.15
C ASP A 141 12.97 -10.18 15.51
N SER A 142 11.69 -10.54 15.52
CA SER A 142 10.59 -9.63 15.81
C SER A 142 10.58 -9.23 17.28
N VAL A 143 10.60 -7.93 17.54
CA VAL A 143 10.58 -7.32 18.88
C VAL A 143 9.29 -6.55 19.08
N ARG A 144 8.69 -6.72 20.26
CA ARG A 144 7.47 -6.03 20.66
C ARG A 144 7.81 -4.70 21.34
N GLY A 145 7.08 -3.65 20.96
CA GLY A 145 7.12 -2.36 21.68
C GLY A 145 6.58 -2.48 23.10
N SER A 146 7.06 -1.62 23.99
CA SER A 146 6.56 -1.55 25.37
C SER A 146 5.10 -1.11 25.42
N ASN A 147 4.37 -1.49 26.47
CA ASN A 147 3.00 -1.03 26.71
C ASN A 147 2.97 0.35 27.41
N ALA A 148 3.93 1.23 27.08
CA ALA A 148 4.04 2.53 27.72
C ALA A 148 2.79 3.39 27.44
N PRO A 149 2.32 4.18 28.43
CA PRO A 149 1.22 5.11 28.22
C PRO A 149 1.62 6.16 27.19
N ARG A 150 0.65 6.54 26.33
CA ARG A 150 0.80 7.67 25.40
C ARG A 150 0.34 8.95 26.08
N PHE A 151 0.99 10.06 25.81
CA PHE A 151 0.67 11.35 26.39
C PHE A 151 0.37 12.38 25.31
N VAL A 152 -0.46 13.36 25.65
CA VAL A 152 -0.66 14.59 24.88
C VAL A 152 -0.21 15.75 25.77
N LEU A 153 0.57 16.68 25.21
CA LEU A 153 0.88 17.94 25.86
C LEU A 153 -0.33 18.86 25.71
N TRP A 154 -1.02 19.13 26.81
CA TRP A 154 -2.23 19.95 26.85
C TRP A 154 -2.20 20.89 28.04
N ASP A 155 -2.37 22.19 27.77
CA ASP A 155 -2.34 23.23 28.80
C ASP A 155 -1.04 23.18 29.64
N GLY A 156 0.10 23.11 28.93
CA GLY A 156 1.44 23.02 29.52
C GLY A 156 1.74 21.73 30.29
N LYS A 157 0.83 20.75 30.33
CA LYS A 157 0.98 19.50 31.11
C LYS A 157 0.90 18.27 30.22
N LEU A 158 1.75 17.27 30.45
CA LEU A 158 1.62 15.96 29.83
C LEU A 158 0.47 15.20 30.46
N ARG A 159 -0.55 14.86 29.67
CA ARG A 159 -1.74 14.15 30.11
C ARG A 159 -1.85 12.80 29.40
N PRO A 160 -2.07 11.69 30.12
CA PRO A 160 -2.15 10.38 29.50
C PRO A 160 -3.41 10.26 28.63
N VAL A 161 -3.27 9.65 27.46
CA VAL A 161 -4.39 9.30 26.58
C VAL A 161 -5.11 8.09 27.17
N PRO A 162 -6.45 8.12 27.34
CA PRO A 162 -7.22 6.99 27.85
C PRO A 162 -7.00 5.72 27.01
N GLY A 163 -6.36 4.71 27.61
CA GLY A 163 -6.20 3.39 26.97
C GLY A 163 -7.43 2.49 27.14
N LYS A 164 -8.39 2.87 27.97
CA LYS A 164 -9.61 2.09 28.28
C LYS A 164 -10.80 3.03 28.50
N PRO A 165 -12.05 2.60 28.19
CA PRO A 165 -13.25 3.39 28.44
C PRO A 165 -13.42 3.84 29.90
N THR A 166 -12.90 3.08 30.87
CA THR A 166 -12.93 3.43 32.30
C THR A 166 -12.15 4.72 32.63
N TYR A 167 -11.26 5.16 31.75
CA TYR A 167 -10.49 6.40 31.90
C TYR A 167 -11.18 7.63 31.27
N LEU A 168 -12.38 7.49 30.68
CA LEU A 168 -13.15 8.63 30.16
C LEU A 168 -13.53 9.64 31.27
N THR A 169 -13.72 9.14 32.49
CA THR A 169 -13.99 9.96 33.68
C THR A 169 -12.82 10.90 33.99
N PHE A 170 -11.58 10.41 33.85
CA PHE A 170 -10.33 11.18 33.97
C PHE A 170 -9.83 11.80 32.66
N PHE A 171 -10.65 11.82 31.61
CA PHE A 171 -10.28 12.43 30.34
C PHE A 171 -10.33 13.95 30.46
N TYR A 172 -9.18 14.58 30.68
CA TYR A 172 -9.06 16.03 30.88
C TYR A 172 -8.95 16.84 29.57
N LEU A 173 -9.11 16.19 28.41
CA LEU A 173 -8.96 16.85 27.11
C LEU A 173 -10.22 17.65 26.70
N MET A 174 -11.35 17.42 27.35
CA MET A 174 -12.62 18.09 27.08
C MET A 174 -13.30 18.53 28.37
N SER A 175 -14.02 19.64 28.30
CA SER A 175 -14.94 20.08 29.35
C SER A 175 -16.05 19.04 29.55
N THR A 176 -16.77 19.12 30.67
CA THR A 176 -17.94 18.26 30.91
C THR A 176 -19.01 18.44 29.82
N GLY A 177 -19.25 19.68 29.38
CA GLY A 177 -20.12 20.00 28.25
C GLY A 177 -19.63 19.40 26.94
N GLY A 178 -18.32 19.51 26.67
CA GLY A 178 -17.67 18.89 25.52
C GLY A 178 -17.83 17.37 25.49
N LYS A 179 -17.66 16.70 26.63
CA LYS A 179 -17.89 15.24 26.73
C LYS A 179 -19.32 14.84 26.41
N LEU A 180 -20.31 15.58 26.92
CA LEU A 180 -21.73 15.34 26.62
C LEU A 180 -22.01 15.57 25.13
N ARG A 181 -21.53 16.68 24.56
CA ARG A 181 -21.63 16.99 23.13
C ARG A 181 -21.00 15.90 22.26
N ALA A 182 -19.85 15.38 22.65
CA ALA A 182 -19.18 14.28 21.95
C ALA A 182 -19.97 12.99 22.03
N GLY A 183 -20.50 12.66 23.21
CA GLY A 183 -21.33 11.47 23.41
C GLY A 183 -22.59 11.49 22.53
N PHE A 184 -23.32 12.61 22.55
CA PHE A 184 -24.52 12.77 21.71
C PHE A 184 -24.20 12.70 20.22
N GLY A 185 -23.15 13.38 19.75
CA GLY A 185 -22.78 13.33 18.35
C GLY A 185 -22.26 11.95 17.89
N ALA A 186 -21.55 11.22 18.76
CA ALA A 186 -21.13 9.84 18.48
C ALA A 186 -22.30 8.84 18.40
N LEU A 187 -23.40 9.12 19.12
CA LEU A 187 -24.68 8.41 19.01
C LEU A 187 -25.46 8.77 17.75
N GLY A 188 -25.16 9.90 17.11
CA GLY A 188 -25.81 10.38 15.89
C GLY A 188 -26.69 11.62 16.08
N LEU A 189 -26.75 12.21 17.28
CA LEU A 189 -27.45 13.46 17.55
C LEU A 189 -26.58 14.66 17.14
N ARG A 190 -26.55 14.91 15.84
CA ARG A 190 -25.70 15.91 15.18
C ARG A 190 -26.22 16.23 13.77
N PRO A 191 -25.68 17.25 13.10
CA PRO A 191 -26.01 17.51 11.69
C PRO A 191 -25.73 16.30 10.78
N PRO A 192 -26.52 16.14 9.70
CA PRO A 192 -26.27 15.10 8.71
C PRO A 192 -24.91 15.28 8.02
N PRO A 193 -24.32 14.22 7.45
CA PRO A 193 -23.13 14.34 6.64
C PRO A 193 -23.37 15.31 5.46
N PRO A 194 -22.38 16.14 5.11
CA PRO A 194 -22.50 17.02 3.97
C PRO A 194 -22.41 16.23 2.66
N GLY A 195 -22.93 16.80 1.56
CA GLY A 195 -22.93 16.16 0.23
C GLY A 195 -21.57 16.14 -0.48
N HIS A 196 -20.46 16.29 0.24
CA HIS A 196 -19.10 16.31 -0.30
C HIS A 196 -18.14 15.50 0.59
N GLU A 197 -16.92 15.30 0.12
CA GLU A 197 -15.89 14.57 0.86
C GLU A 197 -15.34 15.45 2.00
N GLU A 198 -15.64 15.08 3.25
CA GLU A 198 -15.27 15.87 4.42
C GLU A 198 -13.75 15.80 4.73
N PRO A 199 -13.15 16.94 5.13
CA PRO A 199 -11.88 16.92 5.83
C PRO A 199 -12.04 16.31 7.23
N VAL A 200 -10.93 15.83 7.79
CA VAL A 200 -10.88 15.24 9.13
C VAL A 200 -11.41 16.20 10.18
N GLU A 201 -11.04 17.47 10.09
CA GLU A 201 -11.51 18.50 11.03
C GLU A 201 -13.03 18.63 11.04
N GLU A 202 -13.67 18.75 9.87
CA GLU A 202 -15.12 18.91 9.76
C GLU A 202 -15.86 17.67 10.28
N PHE A 203 -15.43 16.48 9.87
CA PHE A 203 -16.01 15.24 10.34
C PHE A 203 -15.94 15.14 11.87
N VAL A 204 -14.78 15.47 12.45
CA VAL A 204 -14.54 15.39 13.89
C VAL A 204 -15.36 16.43 14.64
N ARG A 205 -15.40 17.69 14.19
CA ARG A 205 -16.22 18.74 14.82
C ARG A 205 -17.71 18.40 14.78
N ARG A 206 -18.20 17.90 13.63
CA ARG A 206 -19.59 17.47 13.47
C ARG A 206 -19.93 16.31 14.41
N ASN A 207 -19.06 15.31 14.50
CA ASN A 207 -19.29 14.11 15.32
C ASN A 207 -19.03 14.32 16.82
N LEU A 208 -17.98 15.05 17.20
CA LEU A 208 -17.48 15.10 18.57
C LEU A 208 -17.56 16.51 19.21
N GLY A 209 -17.79 17.56 18.42
CA GLY A 209 -17.80 18.95 18.88
C GLY A 209 -16.44 19.64 18.72
N ASP A 210 -16.43 20.95 18.95
CA ASP A 210 -15.28 21.83 18.66
C ASP A 210 -14.12 21.70 19.64
N GLU A 211 -14.35 21.15 20.83
CA GLU A 211 -13.32 20.99 21.86
C GLU A 211 -12.34 19.85 21.57
N TYR A 212 -12.54 19.07 20.51
CA TYR A 212 -11.62 17.98 20.17
C TYR A 212 -10.36 18.52 19.49
N THR A 213 -9.22 18.36 20.15
CA THR A 213 -7.90 18.77 19.68
C THR A 213 -7.04 17.55 19.34
N GLY A 214 -7.30 16.97 18.17
CA GLY A 214 -6.49 15.88 17.65
C GLY A 214 -5.13 16.38 17.16
N VAL A 215 -4.06 15.63 17.44
CA VAL A 215 -2.76 15.85 16.81
C VAL A 215 -2.71 15.02 15.53
N TYR A 216 -2.54 15.68 14.40
CA TYR A 216 -2.31 15.04 13.12
C TYR A 216 -0.96 15.52 12.57
N ALA A 217 -0.19 14.62 11.95
CA ALA A 217 1.09 14.95 11.33
C ALA A 217 0.94 15.79 10.03
N GLY A 218 -0.15 16.55 9.92
CA GLY A 218 -0.54 17.39 8.80
C GLY A 218 -1.77 18.23 9.17
N ASP A 219 -2.18 19.13 8.28
CA ASP A 219 -3.31 20.04 8.47
C ASP A 219 -4.66 19.29 8.36
N PRO A 220 -5.43 19.11 9.44
CA PRO A 220 -6.65 18.31 9.44
C PRO A 220 -7.77 18.92 8.57
N SER A 221 -7.68 20.20 8.23
CA SER A 221 -8.60 20.85 7.28
C SER A 221 -8.37 20.43 5.82
N LYS A 222 -7.23 19.78 5.53
CA LYS A 222 -6.82 19.35 4.17
C LYS A 222 -6.75 17.84 4.00
N ILE A 223 -6.91 17.08 5.07
CA ILE A 223 -6.83 15.61 5.04
C ILE A 223 -8.25 15.07 4.87
N SER A 224 -8.50 14.28 3.81
CA SER A 224 -9.79 13.60 3.64
C SER A 224 -10.03 12.57 4.74
N MET A 225 -11.20 12.65 5.38
CA MET A 225 -11.63 11.68 6.38
C MET A 225 -11.81 10.28 5.78
N LYS A 226 -12.38 10.19 4.57
CA LYS A 226 -12.60 8.92 3.87
C LYS A 226 -11.28 8.23 3.54
N ALA A 227 -10.29 8.99 3.06
CA ALA A 227 -8.99 8.45 2.66
C ALA A 227 -8.11 8.08 3.87
N ALA A 228 -8.01 8.97 4.86
CA ALA A 228 -7.11 8.76 6.01
C ALA A 228 -7.70 7.85 7.09
N PHE A 229 -9.02 7.93 7.31
CA PHE A 229 -9.71 7.25 8.40
C PHE A 229 -10.94 6.48 7.91
N GLY A 230 -10.84 5.88 6.72
CA GLY A 230 -11.94 5.16 6.06
C GLY A 230 -12.62 4.10 6.94
N LYS A 231 -11.91 3.45 7.86
CA LYS A 231 -12.52 2.53 8.84
C LYS A 231 -13.52 3.22 9.77
N VAL A 232 -13.19 4.42 10.26
CA VAL A 232 -14.08 5.20 11.15
C VAL A 232 -15.21 5.82 10.33
N TRP A 233 -14.88 6.37 9.16
CA TRP A 233 -15.88 6.89 8.22
C TRP A 233 -16.94 5.84 7.86
N ASN A 234 -16.51 4.61 7.55
CA ASN A 234 -17.41 3.49 7.25
C ASN A 234 -18.35 3.11 8.42
N LEU A 235 -17.99 3.37 9.67
CA LEU A 235 -18.89 3.12 10.81
C LEU A 235 -20.12 4.01 10.71
N GLU A 236 -19.93 5.31 10.46
CA GLU A 236 -21.04 6.24 10.24
C GLU A 236 -21.91 5.79 9.06
N GLN A 237 -21.29 5.44 7.93
CA GLN A 237 -22.05 5.04 6.74
C GLN A 237 -22.87 3.77 6.96
N THR A 238 -22.31 2.81 7.70
CA THR A 238 -22.94 1.50 7.90
C THR A 238 -24.05 1.52 8.94
N GLY A 239 -23.89 2.34 9.99
CA GLY A 239 -24.79 2.35 11.16
C GLY A 239 -25.38 3.70 11.53
N GLY A 240 -25.30 4.72 10.65
CA GLY A 240 -25.84 6.07 10.86
C GLY A 240 -25.05 6.94 11.86
N SER A 241 -24.27 6.32 12.73
CA SER A 241 -23.40 6.97 13.71
C SER A 241 -22.19 6.10 14.01
N ILE A 242 -21.18 6.68 14.69
CA ILE A 242 -19.95 5.95 15.04
C ILE A 242 -20.28 4.76 15.97
N ILE A 243 -21.14 5.00 16.96
CA ILE A 243 -21.57 3.96 17.91
C ILE A 243 -22.47 2.94 17.22
N GLY A 244 -23.45 3.39 16.42
CA GLY A 244 -24.33 2.51 15.66
C GLY A 244 -23.56 1.58 14.71
N GLY A 245 -22.59 2.14 13.99
CA GLY A 245 -21.70 1.37 13.12
C GLY A 245 -20.84 0.35 13.87
N THR A 246 -20.39 0.71 15.07
CA THR A 246 -19.63 -0.20 15.93
C THR A 246 -20.48 -1.40 16.35
N PHE A 247 -21.70 -1.18 16.81
CA PHE A 247 -22.62 -2.27 17.17
C PHE A 247 -22.95 -3.17 15.98
N LYS A 248 -23.23 -2.58 14.82
CA LYS A 248 -23.51 -3.34 13.60
C LYS A 248 -22.29 -4.18 13.16
N THR A 249 -21.09 -3.60 13.21
CA THR A 249 -19.84 -4.34 12.93
C THR A 249 -19.62 -5.51 13.90
N ILE A 250 -19.94 -5.33 15.19
CA ILE A 250 -19.84 -6.41 16.19
C ILE A 250 -20.86 -7.51 15.89
N GLN A 251 -22.11 -7.13 15.59
CA GLN A 251 -23.17 -8.07 15.25
C GLN A 251 -22.82 -8.89 13.99
N GLU A 252 -22.32 -8.23 12.95
CA GLU A 252 -21.89 -8.88 11.71
C GLU A 252 -20.72 -9.85 11.95
N ARG A 253 -19.73 -9.46 12.77
CA ARG A 253 -18.63 -10.36 13.15
C ARG A 253 -19.09 -11.57 13.97
N SER A 254 -20.11 -11.40 14.81
CA SER A 254 -20.69 -12.52 15.56
C SER A 254 -21.42 -13.49 14.65
N LYS A 255 -22.06 -13.00 13.58
CA LYS A 255 -22.75 -13.83 12.58
C LYS A 255 -21.77 -14.51 11.63
N ASN A 256 -20.72 -13.80 11.24
CA ASN A 256 -19.70 -14.25 10.29
C ASN A 256 -18.32 -14.21 10.97
N PRO A 257 -17.99 -15.23 11.79
CA PRO A 257 -16.68 -15.31 12.42
C PRO A 257 -15.59 -15.39 11.35
N LYS A 258 -14.48 -14.70 11.59
CA LYS A 258 -13.33 -14.75 10.68
C LYS A 258 -12.75 -16.17 10.64
N PRO A 259 -12.23 -16.61 9.48
CA PRO A 259 -11.51 -17.87 9.41
C PRO A 259 -10.35 -17.87 10.42
N PRO A 260 -9.94 -19.06 10.91
CA PRO A 260 -8.79 -19.18 11.78
C PRO A 260 -7.56 -18.53 11.14
N ARG A 261 -6.78 -17.82 11.96
CA ARG A 261 -5.52 -17.23 11.51
C ARG A 261 -4.54 -18.35 11.13
N ASP A 262 -3.73 -18.11 10.10
CA ASP A 262 -2.65 -19.01 9.71
C ASP A 262 -1.74 -19.32 10.93
N PRO A 263 -1.57 -20.61 11.30
CA PRO A 263 -0.71 -21.04 12.39
C PRO A 263 0.76 -20.61 12.25
N ASN A 264 1.27 -20.42 11.03
CA ASN A 264 2.65 -20.00 10.81
C ASN A 264 2.93 -18.59 11.35
N LEU A 265 1.88 -17.77 11.42
CA LEU A 265 1.92 -16.41 11.98
C LEU A 265 1.91 -16.41 13.51
N ALA A 266 1.68 -17.56 14.16
CA ALA A 266 1.73 -17.66 15.62
C ALA A 266 3.15 -17.35 16.12
N GLY A 267 3.25 -16.65 17.26
CA GLY A 267 4.51 -16.24 17.86
C GLY A 267 5.16 -14.99 17.25
N VAL A 268 4.82 -14.60 16.01
CA VAL A 268 5.31 -13.35 15.39
C VAL A 268 4.79 -12.16 16.22
N PHE A 269 5.70 -11.34 16.75
CA PHE A 269 5.41 -10.27 17.72
C PHE A 269 4.64 -10.70 18.99
N GLN A 270 4.65 -12.00 19.35
CA GLN A 270 4.02 -12.58 20.53
C GLN A 270 2.57 -12.09 20.76
N HIS A 271 1.63 -12.61 19.97
CA HIS A 271 0.17 -12.39 20.08
C HIS A 271 -0.23 -10.92 20.37
N PRO A 272 -0.29 -10.06 19.34
CA PRO A 272 -0.56 -8.64 19.53
C PRO A 272 -1.95 -8.43 20.13
N LYS A 273 -1.97 -8.00 21.40
CA LYS A 273 -3.18 -7.48 22.06
C LYS A 273 -3.17 -5.95 21.94
N GLY A 274 -4.23 -5.38 21.37
CA GLY A 274 -4.45 -3.92 21.32
C GLY A 274 -3.50 -3.15 20.39
N GLN A 275 -3.18 -1.91 20.75
CA GLN A 275 -2.30 -0.99 19.99
C GLN A 275 -0.81 -1.29 20.18
N THR A 276 -0.44 -2.56 20.23
CA THR A 276 0.94 -2.99 20.32
C THR A 276 1.60 -2.76 18.97
N VAL A 277 2.71 -2.03 18.97
CA VAL A 277 3.58 -1.86 17.78
C VAL A 277 4.78 -2.80 17.88
N GLY A 278 5.42 -3.08 16.75
CA GLY A 278 6.60 -3.95 16.68
C GLY A 278 7.71 -3.36 15.82
N SER A 279 8.94 -3.80 16.09
CA SER A 279 10.15 -3.55 15.30
C SER A 279 11.02 -4.82 15.27
N PHE A 280 12.25 -4.78 14.79
CA PHE A 280 13.18 -5.92 14.82
C PHE A 280 14.39 -5.63 15.69
N ARG A 281 15.15 -6.68 16.05
CA ARG A 281 16.32 -6.57 16.95
C ARG A 281 17.35 -5.54 16.50
N LYS A 282 17.53 -5.38 15.19
CA LYS A 282 18.42 -4.38 14.56
C LYS A 282 17.64 -3.35 13.73
N GLY A 283 16.41 -3.03 14.16
CA GLY A 283 15.57 -2.01 13.55
C GLY A 283 14.84 -2.46 12.29
N LEU A 284 14.02 -1.56 11.74
CA LEU A 284 13.10 -1.84 10.64
C LEU A 284 13.79 -2.13 9.32
N ALA A 285 15.04 -1.72 9.13
CA ALA A 285 15.83 -2.04 7.93
C ALA A 285 16.06 -3.56 7.75
N MET A 286 15.96 -4.35 8.83
CA MET A 286 16.09 -5.81 8.72
C MET A 286 15.12 -6.43 7.70
N LEU A 287 13.87 -5.96 7.64
CA LEU A 287 12.87 -6.50 6.72
C LEU A 287 13.21 -6.26 5.24
N PRO A 288 13.40 -5.01 4.77
CA PRO A 288 13.80 -4.77 3.39
C PRO A 288 15.13 -5.44 3.05
N ASP A 289 16.10 -5.50 3.96
CA ASP A 289 17.40 -6.15 3.71
C ASP A 289 17.29 -7.67 3.57
N ALA A 290 16.45 -8.32 4.39
CA ALA A 290 16.19 -9.75 4.28
C ALA A 290 15.49 -10.10 2.96
N ILE A 291 14.54 -9.27 2.51
CA ILE A 291 13.89 -9.45 1.22
C ILE A 291 14.90 -9.23 0.08
N ALA A 292 15.70 -8.16 0.14
CA ALA A 292 16.73 -7.86 -0.84
C ALA A 292 17.75 -9.00 -0.99
N THR A 293 18.20 -9.57 0.14
CA THR A 293 19.11 -10.72 0.16
C THR A 293 18.53 -11.92 -0.57
N ARG A 294 17.23 -12.21 -0.39
CA ARG A 294 16.53 -13.30 -1.08
C ARG A 294 16.32 -13.05 -2.57
N LEU A 295 16.13 -11.79 -2.97
CA LEU A 295 16.03 -11.41 -4.39
C LEU A 295 17.37 -11.55 -5.11
N GLY A 296 18.50 -11.35 -4.42
CA GLY A 296 19.84 -11.55 -4.96
C GLY A 296 20.07 -10.75 -6.25
N SER A 297 20.45 -11.44 -7.33
CA SER A 297 20.75 -10.82 -8.62
C SER A 297 19.53 -10.19 -9.31
N ASN A 298 18.30 -10.48 -8.87
CA ASN A 298 17.08 -9.88 -9.39
C ASN A 298 16.82 -8.46 -8.87
N LEU A 299 17.54 -8.04 -7.83
CA LEU A 299 17.54 -6.66 -7.35
C LEU A 299 18.67 -5.87 -8.04
N LYS A 300 18.31 -4.76 -8.67
CA LYS A 300 19.23 -3.86 -9.37
C LYS A 300 19.26 -2.49 -8.69
N LEU A 301 20.28 -2.27 -7.86
CA LEU A 301 20.59 -0.98 -7.23
C LEU A 301 21.26 -0.05 -8.23
N PHE A 302 21.13 1.27 -8.06
CA PHE A 302 21.56 2.31 -9.02
C PHE A 302 20.85 2.25 -10.37
N TRP A 303 19.68 1.63 -10.46
CA TRP A 303 18.86 1.56 -11.67
C TRP A 303 17.65 2.47 -11.53
N LYS A 304 17.80 3.68 -12.07
CA LYS A 304 16.71 4.65 -12.16
C LYS A 304 15.91 4.44 -13.44
N LEU A 305 14.58 4.27 -13.31
CA LEU A 305 13.68 4.27 -14.45
C LEU A 305 13.74 5.63 -15.17
N SER A 306 14.06 5.63 -16.46
CA SER A 306 14.11 6.84 -17.29
C SER A 306 12.83 7.07 -18.10
N SER A 307 12.21 6.00 -18.60
CA SER A 307 11.10 6.06 -19.55
C SER A 307 10.38 4.72 -19.61
N ILE A 308 9.07 4.76 -19.84
CA ILE A 308 8.26 3.60 -20.20
C ILE A 308 7.73 3.85 -21.60
N ILE A 309 7.98 2.92 -22.51
CA ILE A 309 7.48 2.98 -23.89
C ILE A 309 6.55 1.79 -24.07
N LYS A 310 5.28 2.07 -24.38
CA LYS A 310 4.32 1.04 -24.75
C LYS A 310 4.71 0.52 -26.12
N LEU A 311 4.99 -0.79 -26.22
CA LEU A 311 5.05 -1.44 -27.52
C LEU A 311 3.63 -1.83 -27.96
N GLU A 312 3.42 -1.96 -29.26
CA GLU A 312 2.11 -2.17 -29.90
C GLU A 312 1.28 -3.31 -29.26
N ASN A 313 1.94 -4.28 -28.62
CA ASN A 313 1.32 -5.49 -28.05
C ASN A 313 1.34 -5.56 -26.51
N GLY A 314 1.68 -4.47 -25.80
CA GLY A 314 1.74 -4.41 -24.33
C GLY A 314 0.61 -3.57 -23.71
N GLY A 315 0.12 -3.97 -22.54
CA GLY A 315 -0.79 -3.18 -21.70
C GLY A 315 -0.04 -2.51 -20.55
N ALA A 316 -0.46 -1.30 -20.16
CA ALA A 316 -0.10 -0.70 -18.88
C ALA A 316 -1.35 -0.73 -18.01
N ILE A 317 -1.27 -1.34 -16.84
CA ILE A 317 -2.38 -1.36 -15.90
C ILE A 317 -2.10 -0.36 -14.78
N TYR A 318 -2.93 0.67 -14.70
CA TYR A 318 -2.88 1.61 -13.59
C TYR A 318 -3.63 1.01 -12.40
N SER A 319 -3.06 1.07 -11.20
CA SER A 319 -3.67 0.51 -9.98
C SER A 319 -5.09 1.05 -9.74
N SER A 320 -5.36 2.33 -10.06
CA SER A 320 -6.71 2.89 -9.97
C SER A 320 -7.71 2.33 -11.00
N SER A 321 -7.26 1.64 -12.04
CA SER A 321 -8.12 0.94 -13.00
C SER A 321 -8.53 -0.45 -12.51
N LEU A 322 -7.74 -1.09 -11.64
CA LEU A 322 -8.07 -2.39 -11.02
C LEU A 322 -8.83 -2.23 -9.71
N PHE A 323 -8.54 -1.16 -8.97
CA PHE A 323 -9.11 -0.90 -7.66
C PHE A 323 -9.84 0.45 -7.70
N PRO A 324 -11.15 0.46 -8.02
CA PRO A 324 -11.95 1.67 -7.90
C PRO A 324 -11.82 2.22 -6.46
N ASP A 325 -11.82 3.55 -6.32
CA ASP A 325 -11.58 4.31 -5.07
C ASP A 325 -10.13 4.46 -4.58
N ARG A 326 -9.12 4.01 -5.33
CA ARG A 326 -7.69 4.32 -5.02
C ARG A 326 -7.24 5.71 -5.42
N ALA A 327 -8.08 6.45 -6.14
CA ALA A 327 -7.88 7.84 -6.50
C ALA A 327 -9.23 8.59 -6.40
N PRO A 328 -9.23 9.91 -6.12
CA PRO A 328 -10.44 10.73 -6.16
C PRO A 328 -11.15 10.63 -7.52
N SER A 329 -12.45 10.89 -7.54
CA SER A 329 -13.24 10.90 -8.79
C SER A 329 -12.61 11.84 -9.83
N GLY A 330 -12.42 11.34 -11.05
CA GLY A 330 -11.75 12.07 -12.14
C GLY A 330 -10.21 12.10 -12.07
N ARG A 331 -9.57 11.40 -11.11
CA ARG A 331 -8.11 11.26 -11.01
C ARG A 331 -7.67 9.80 -11.16
N ILE A 332 -6.45 9.59 -11.63
CA ILE A 332 -5.82 8.27 -11.79
C ILE A 332 -4.61 8.19 -10.86
N LEU A 333 -4.52 7.14 -10.04
CA LEU A 333 -3.31 6.84 -9.27
C LEU A 333 -2.35 6.08 -10.19
N LEU A 334 -1.26 6.75 -10.56
CA LEU A 334 -0.19 6.15 -11.36
C LEU A 334 0.67 5.22 -10.50
N LEU A 335 0.14 4.04 -10.21
CA LEU A 335 0.94 2.88 -9.83
C LEU A 335 0.82 1.88 -10.99
N ASN A 336 1.86 1.81 -11.82
CA ASN A 336 1.83 1.09 -13.08
C ASN A 336 2.31 -0.35 -12.88
N TYR A 337 1.42 -1.31 -13.13
CA TYR A 337 1.79 -2.71 -13.31
C TYR A 337 1.98 -2.93 -14.81
N VAL A 338 3.22 -3.18 -15.19
CA VAL A 338 3.58 -3.45 -16.59
C VAL A 338 3.56 -4.96 -16.79
N GLY A 339 2.65 -5.45 -17.63
CA GLY A 339 2.48 -6.87 -17.95
C GLY A 339 1.46 -7.08 -19.07
N GLY A 340 1.74 -8.00 -20.00
CA GLY A 340 0.88 -8.33 -21.14
C GLY A 340 0.39 -9.78 -21.05
N ALA A 341 -0.87 -9.99 -20.71
CA ALA A 341 -1.45 -11.31 -20.48
C ALA A 341 -1.67 -12.16 -21.76
N THR A 342 -1.41 -11.63 -22.96
CA THR A 342 -1.88 -12.26 -24.22
C THR A 342 -0.85 -12.38 -25.36
N SER A 343 0.44 -12.08 -25.16
CA SER A 343 1.41 -12.16 -26.27
C SER A 343 2.79 -12.69 -25.86
N SER A 344 3.18 -13.80 -26.48
CA SER A 344 4.42 -14.58 -26.24
C SER A 344 5.70 -13.95 -26.81
N GLY A 345 5.68 -12.66 -27.17
CA GLY A 345 6.82 -11.96 -27.79
C GLY A 345 7.16 -10.61 -27.16
N THR A 346 6.69 -10.36 -25.93
CA THR A 346 6.76 -9.03 -25.31
C THR A 346 8.18 -8.71 -24.83
N VAL A 347 8.60 -7.44 -24.97
CA VAL A 347 9.93 -6.94 -24.62
C VAL A 347 9.79 -5.48 -24.14
N TYR A 348 10.31 -5.07 -22.98
CA TYR A 348 10.28 -3.66 -22.51
C TYR A 348 11.70 -3.17 -22.23
N LYS A 349 12.03 -1.92 -22.61
CA LYS A 349 13.39 -1.36 -22.47
C LYS A 349 13.53 -0.45 -21.24
N VAL A 350 14.27 -0.90 -20.23
CA VAL A 350 14.74 -0.07 -19.11
C VAL A 350 16.13 0.48 -19.46
N ARG A 351 16.30 1.81 -19.52
CA ARG A 351 17.63 2.42 -19.73
C ARG A 351 18.28 2.78 -18.40
N LYS A 352 19.53 2.33 -18.21
CA LYS A 352 20.45 2.78 -17.16
C LYS A 352 20.81 4.25 -17.37
N LEU A 353 20.59 5.11 -16.37
CA LEU A 353 21.23 6.43 -16.32
C LEU A 353 22.56 6.30 -15.57
N LYS A 354 23.60 6.96 -16.10
CA LYS A 354 25.00 6.81 -15.67
C LYS A 354 25.20 7.04 -14.17
N LYS A 355 26.17 6.28 -13.64
CA LYS A 355 26.85 6.48 -12.34
C LYS A 355 27.38 7.93 -12.30
N HIS A 356 26.97 8.72 -11.31
CA HIS A 356 27.69 9.93 -10.95
C HIS A 356 28.91 9.56 -10.12
#